data_AF-A0A9X1UE94-F1
#
_entry.id   AF-A0A9X1UE94-F1
#
_cell.length_a   1.000
_cell.length_b   1.000
_cell.length_c   1.000
_cell.angle_alpha   90.00
_cell.angle_beta   90.00
_cell.angle_gamma   90.00
#
_symmetry.space_group_name_H-M   'P 1'
#
loop_
_entity.id
_entity.type
_entity.pdbx_description
1 polymer ?
#
loop_
_entity_poly.entity_id
_entity_poly.type
_entity_poly.pdbx_seq_one_letter_code
_entity_poly.pdbx_strand_id
1 'polypeptide(L)'
;MGLKMPAYAYYSARGHGSVRDDEDGGWNLKSQQKLDKFFNFVAHPLVREIGLNQVIYNNHQDLREIDWRARTIFEVDIDYRPRLAELTDVMGKHGTMVVPAMSHLTDGNAYCRRVIDRFCDCVIAPVSVADIENRIDRLEPYLRRPLPELRRTPRFRDDVELLFQEAANSGVNNRDQLKNYLAHKPKELA
;
A
#
# COMPACT_ATOMS: atom_id res chain seq x y z
N MET A 1 5.10 11.33 9.94
CA MET A 1 5.70 9.97 9.84
C MET A 1 5.94 9.71 8.37
N GLY A 2 7.10 9.17 7.97
CA GLY A 2 7.38 8.78 6.57
C GLY A 2 6.97 7.34 6.27
N LEU A 3 7.00 6.94 5.00
CA LEU A 3 6.65 5.60 4.54
C LEU A 3 7.68 4.58 5.04
N LYS A 4 7.26 3.44 5.59
CA LYS A 4 8.20 2.45 6.14
C LYS A 4 8.58 1.44 5.06
N MET A 5 9.88 1.31 4.79
CA MET A 5 10.40 0.34 3.83
C MET A 5 11.17 -0.80 4.53
N PRO A 6 11.11 -2.04 4.00
CA PRO A 6 10.40 -2.45 2.79
C PRO A 6 8.87 -2.53 3.00
N ALA A 7 8.11 -2.43 1.91
CA ALA A 7 6.65 -2.44 1.93
C ALA A 7 6.07 -3.73 1.34
N TYR A 8 4.89 -4.11 1.82
CA TYR A 8 4.20 -5.35 1.48
C TYR A 8 2.96 -5.02 0.67
N ALA A 9 2.87 -5.57 -0.55
CA ALA A 9 1.70 -5.40 -1.40
C ALA A 9 0.61 -6.40 -0.98
N TYR A 10 -0.61 -5.93 -0.79
CA TYR A 10 -1.75 -6.78 -0.43
C TYR A 10 -2.98 -6.43 -1.25
N TYR A 11 -3.69 -7.45 -1.75
CA TYR A 11 -5.01 -7.30 -2.34
C TYR A 11 -5.85 -8.56 -2.16
N SER A 12 -7.13 -8.40 -1.84
CA SER A 12 -8.12 -9.48 -1.80
C SER A 12 -8.71 -9.76 -3.18
N ALA A 13 -9.31 -10.94 -3.36
CA ALA A 13 -10.00 -11.39 -4.57
C ALA A 13 -11.36 -10.74 -4.81
N ARG A 14 -11.99 -10.18 -3.77
CA ARG A 14 -13.17 -9.30 -3.90
C ARG A 14 -12.79 -7.84 -3.68
N GLY A 15 -13.35 -6.98 -4.53
CA GLY A 15 -13.55 -5.58 -4.24
C GLY A 15 -14.97 -5.20 -4.56
N HIS A 16 -15.55 -4.39 -3.68
CA HIS A 16 -16.85 -3.75 -3.80
C HIS A 16 -17.89 -4.50 -4.67
N GLY A 17 -18.60 -5.45 -4.06
CA GLY A 17 -19.94 -5.85 -4.51
C GLY A 17 -20.10 -7.01 -5.49
N SER A 18 -19.14 -7.92 -5.69
CA SER A 18 -19.36 -9.08 -6.56
C SER A 18 -19.95 -10.31 -5.85
N VAL A 19 -21.09 -10.75 -6.40
CA VAL A 19 -21.61 -12.11 -6.29
C VAL A 19 -20.55 -13.05 -6.85
N ARG A 20 -20.36 -14.20 -6.19
CA ARG A 20 -19.47 -15.28 -6.62
C ARG A 20 -19.77 -15.59 -8.09
N ASP A 21 -18.86 -15.30 -9.02
CA ASP A 21 -18.60 -16.01 -10.29
C ASP A 21 -17.66 -15.16 -11.17
N ASP A 22 -16.73 -15.82 -11.87
CA ASP A 22 -15.84 -15.50 -13.02
C ASP A 22 -15.46 -14.04 -13.43
N GLU A 23 -16.21 -13.00 -13.04
CA GLU A 23 -15.95 -11.58 -13.32
C GLU A 23 -14.82 -10.97 -12.47
N ASP A 24 -14.38 -11.64 -11.41
CA ASP A 24 -13.32 -11.16 -10.51
C ASP A 24 -11.92 -11.13 -11.20
N GLY A 25 -11.72 -11.88 -12.30
CA GLY A 25 -10.41 -11.98 -12.98
C GLY A 25 -9.88 -10.64 -13.50
N GLY A 26 -10.75 -9.84 -14.12
CA GLY A 26 -10.37 -8.53 -14.66
C GLY A 26 -10.09 -7.49 -13.57
N TRP A 27 -10.82 -7.56 -12.45
CA TRP A 27 -10.62 -6.67 -11.32
C TRP A 27 -9.34 -7.01 -10.54
N ASN A 28 -9.02 -8.30 -10.40
CA ASN A 28 -7.75 -8.75 -9.82
C ASN A 28 -6.55 -8.34 -10.67
N LEU A 29 -6.65 -8.47 -11.99
CA LEU A 29 -5.61 -8.00 -12.90
C LEU A 29 -5.36 -6.49 -12.77
N LYS A 30 -6.42 -5.67 -12.71
CA LYS A 30 -6.30 -4.22 -12.48
C LYS A 30 -5.65 -3.90 -11.14
N SER A 31 -6.02 -4.62 -10.09
CA SER A 31 -5.46 -4.46 -8.74
C SER A 31 -3.96 -4.76 -8.71
N GLN A 32 -3.55 -5.86 -9.36
CA GLN A 32 -2.15 -6.22 -9.51
C GLN A 32 -1.40 -5.17 -10.32
N GLN A 33 -1.92 -4.74 -11.48
CA GLN A 33 -1.31 -3.70 -12.32
C GLN A 33 -1.13 -2.39 -11.56
N LYS A 34 -2.11 -2.00 -10.73
CA LYS A 34 -2.05 -0.80 -9.90
C LYS A 34 -0.92 -0.89 -8.86
N LEU A 35 -0.77 -2.03 -8.19
CA LEU A 35 0.35 -2.26 -7.26
C LEU A 35 1.70 -2.28 -7.99
N ASP A 36 1.78 -2.97 -9.12
CA ASP A 36 2.99 -3.04 -9.95
C ASP A 36 3.40 -1.64 -10.40
N LYS A 37 2.45 -0.79 -10.81
CA LYS A 37 2.70 0.60 -11.17
C LYS A 37 3.32 1.38 -10.02
N PHE A 38 2.75 1.29 -8.82
CA PHE A 38 3.30 1.94 -7.63
C PHE A 38 4.73 1.48 -7.35
N PHE A 39 4.96 0.16 -7.29
CA PHE A 39 6.26 -0.39 -6.93
C PHE A 39 7.33 -0.12 -7.99
N ASN A 40 6.98 -0.18 -9.28
CA ASN A 40 7.88 0.19 -10.37
C ASN A 40 8.24 1.68 -10.31
N PHE A 41 7.28 2.54 -9.96
CA PHE A 41 7.54 3.96 -9.80
C PHE A 41 8.53 4.23 -8.67
N VAL A 42 8.29 3.69 -7.46
CA VAL A 42 9.20 3.93 -6.31
C VAL A 42 10.55 3.21 -6.44
N ALA A 43 10.62 2.14 -7.23
CA ALA A 43 11.86 1.44 -7.53
C ALA A 43 12.72 2.18 -8.57
N HIS A 44 12.16 3.14 -9.32
CA HIS A 44 12.92 3.90 -10.30
C HIS A 44 14.12 4.60 -9.64
N PRO A 45 15.36 4.50 -10.16
CA PRO A 45 16.57 4.91 -9.44
C PRO A 45 16.53 6.33 -8.88
N LEU A 46 16.01 7.29 -9.65
CA LEU A 46 15.91 8.68 -9.23
C LEU A 46 14.83 8.90 -8.15
N VAL A 47 13.69 8.22 -8.28
CA VAL A 47 12.60 8.31 -7.28
C VAL A 47 13.08 7.71 -5.96
N ARG A 48 13.77 6.56 -6.05
CA ARG A 48 14.41 5.90 -4.92
C ARG A 48 15.43 6.80 -4.25
N GLU A 49 16.32 7.42 -5.02
CA GLU A 49 17.34 8.36 -4.52
C GLU A 49 16.71 9.50 -3.69
N ILE A 50 15.62 10.10 -4.19
CA ILE A 50 14.87 11.15 -3.49
C ILE A 50 14.16 10.57 -2.25
N GLY A 51 13.52 9.41 -2.41
CA GLY A 51 12.74 8.75 -1.38
C GLY A 51 13.56 8.27 -0.18
N LEU A 52 14.87 8.01 -0.34
CA LEU A 52 15.78 7.62 0.76
C LEU A 52 15.74 8.62 1.94
N ASN A 53 15.48 9.90 1.66
CA ASN A 53 15.36 10.94 2.69
C ASN A 53 13.95 11.08 3.27
N GLN A 54 12.96 10.41 2.67
CA GLN A 54 11.53 10.54 3.00
C GLN A 54 10.96 9.32 3.73
N VAL A 55 11.64 8.16 3.65
CA VAL A 55 11.18 6.90 4.23
C VAL A 55 11.73 6.68 5.65
N ILE A 56 10.93 5.99 6.48
CA ILE A 56 11.37 5.52 7.81
C ILE A 56 11.95 4.12 7.67
N TYR A 57 13.09 3.88 8.31
CA TYR A 57 13.76 2.60 8.27
C TYR A 57 13.83 1.95 9.66
N ASN A 58 13.57 0.64 9.72
CA ASN A 58 13.55 -0.11 10.98
C ASN A 58 14.65 -1.18 11.08
N ASN A 59 15.49 -1.40 10.06
CA ASN A 59 16.14 -2.70 9.87
C ASN A 59 17.67 -2.75 9.68
N HIS A 60 18.54 -1.86 10.16
CA HIS A 60 20.03 -1.93 10.03
C HIS A 60 20.70 -2.26 8.64
N GLN A 61 19.99 -2.62 7.57
CA GLN A 61 20.48 -2.85 6.21
C GLN A 61 20.44 -1.56 5.38
N ASP A 62 21.23 -1.47 4.31
CA ASP A 62 21.21 -0.31 3.44
C ASP A 62 19.92 -0.29 2.58
N LEU A 63 19.14 0.79 2.69
CA LEU A 63 17.94 1.02 1.88
C LEU A 63 18.20 1.04 0.36
N ARG A 64 19.45 1.20 -0.06
CA ARG A 64 19.90 1.11 -1.47
C ARG A 64 20.06 -0.32 -1.95
N GLU A 65 20.19 -1.27 -1.04
CA GLU A 65 20.48 -2.68 -1.33
C GLU A 65 19.24 -3.58 -1.21
N ILE A 66 18.20 -3.15 -0.49
CA ILE A 66 16.96 -3.94 -0.33
C ILE A 66 15.97 -3.72 -1.47
N ASP A 67 15.11 -4.69 -1.75
CA ASP A 67 13.91 -4.42 -2.55
C ASP A 67 12.89 -3.63 -1.71
N TRP A 68 12.36 -2.54 -2.27
CA TRP A 68 11.32 -1.75 -1.60
C TRP A 68 9.97 -2.46 -1.64
N ARG A 69 9.79 -3.44 -2.55
CA ARG A 69 8.68 -4.39 -2.56
C ARG A 69 9.11 -5.71 -1.91
N ALA A 70 8.76 -5.92 -0.64
CA ALA A 70 9.12 -7.15 0.07
C ALA A 70 8.41 -8.40 -0.49
N ARG A 71 7.08 -8.34 -0.57
CA ARG A 71 6.24 -9.47 -1.00
C ARG A 71 4.92 -8.95 -1.53
N THR A 72 4.34 -9.69 -2.47
CA THR A 72 2.95 -9.50 -2.91
C THR A 72 2.09 -10.61 -2.37
N ILE A 73 0.97 -10.24 -1.75
CA ILE A 73 0.06 -11.15 -1.09
C ILE A 73 -1.32 -10.98 -1.69
N PHE A 74 -1.81 -12.07 -2.23
CA PHE A 74 -3.14 -12.17 -2.80
C PHE A 74 -4.01 -13.02 -1.88
N GLU A 75 -5.14 -12.47 -1.45
CA GLU A 75 -6.08 -13.13 -0.53
C GLU A 75 -7.31 -13.63 -1.29
N VAL A 76 -7.41 -14.95 -1.44
CA VAL A 76 -8.57 -15.60 -2.07
C VAL A 76 -9.69 -15.81 -1.05
N ASP A 77 -9.33 -16.23 0.17
CA ASP A 77 -10.28 -16.46 1.26
C ASP A 77 -10.53 -15.15 2.02
N ILE A 78 -11.47 -14.36 1.51
CA ILE A 78 -11.83 -13.06 2.09
C ILE A 78 -12.63 -13.14 3.38
N ASP A 79 -13.22 -14.30 3.65
CA ASP A 79 -14.07 -14.52 4.81
C ASP A 79 -13.20 -14.67 6.05
N TYR A 80 -12.10 -15.43 5.93
CA TYR A 80 -11.17 -15.64 7.03
C TYR A 80 -9.88 -14.81 6.93
N ARG A 81 -9.51 -14.37 5.74
CA ARG A 81 -8.27 -13.62 5.47
C ARG A 81 -6.99 -14.20 6.12
N PRO A 82 -6.71 -15.51 5.91
CA PRO A 82 -5.56 -16.17 6.53
C PRO A 82 -4.23 -15.56 6.10
N ARG A 83 -4.11 -15.05 4.87
CA ARG A 83 -2.88 -14.41 4.37
C ARG A 83 -2.68 -13.03 4.97
N LEU A 84 -3.76 -12.27 5.19
CA LEU A 84 -3.67 -11.00 5.91
C LEU A 84 -3.22 -11.23 7.36
N ALA A 85 -3.74 -12.27 8.02
CA ALA A 85 -3.31 -12.65 9.36
C ALA A 85 -1.83 -13.06 9.40
N GLU A 86 -1.39 -13.94 8.50
CA GLU A 86 0.03 -14.31 8.32
C GLU A 86 0.89 -13.06 8.12
N LEU A 87 0.43 -12.12 7.29
CA LEU A 87 1.15 -10.88 7.02
C LEU A 87 1.26 -9.99 8.27
N THR A 88 0.21 -9.88 9.10
CA THR A 88 0.28 -9.14 10.36
C THR A 88 1.32 -9.74 11.32
N ASP A 89 1.45 -11.07 11.33
CA ASP A 89 2.44 -11.77 12.16
C ASP A 89 3.86 -11.53 11.65
N VAL A 90 4.07 -11.54 10.32
CA VAL A 90 5.38 -11.37 9.68
C VAL A 90 5.86 -9.91 9.72
N MET A 91 4.97 -8.94 9.46
CA MET A 91 5.35 -7.51 9.49
C MET A 91 5.65 -7.00 10.90
N GLY A 92 5.00 -7.57 11.92
CA GLY A 92 5.14 -7.10 13.30
C GLY A 92 4.87 -5.59 13.41
N LYS A 93 5.80 -4.83 14.02
CA LYS A 93 5.71 -3.36 14.17
C LYS A 93 6.32 -2.57 13.00
N HIS A 94 6.80 -3.26 11.96
CA HIS A 94 7.70 -2.70 10.97
C HIS A 94 7.15 -2.87 9.55
N GLY A 95 7.33 -1.83 8.72
CA GLY A 95 6.89 -1.84 7.32
C GLY A 95 5.56 -1.12 7.06
N THR A 96 5.29 -0.93 5.77
CA THR A 96 4.06 -0.35 5.22
C THR A 96 3.33 -1.42 4.42
N MET A 97 2.00 -1.48 4.57
CA MET A 97 1.16 -2.27 3.69
C MET A 97 0.65 -1.37 2.58
N VAL A 98 0.78 -1.79 1.34
CA VAL A 98 0.29 -1.07 0.16
C VAL A 98 -0.85 -1.87 -0.46
N VAL A 99 -2.00 -1.24 -0.62
CA VAL A 99 -3.21 -1.85 -1.19
C VAL A 99 -3.67 -1.05 -2.41
N PRO A 100 -4.35 -1.64 -3.40
CA PRO A 100 -4.86 -0.89 -4.54
C PRO A 100 -5.89 0.18 -4.11
N ALA A 101 -6.76 -0.19 -3.16
CA ALA A 101 -7.74 0.67 -2.52
C ALA A 101 -8.10 0.13 -1.13
N MET A 102 -8.67 0.97 -0.27
CA MET A 102 -9.06 0.57 1.10
C MET A 102 -10.16 -0.50 1.15
N SER A 103 -10.98 -0.65 0.09
CA SER A 103 -11.99 -1.71 -0.02
C SER A 103 -11.40 -3.12 0.11
N HIS A 104 -10.15 -3.32 -0.35
CA HIS A 104 -9.45 -4.59 -0.19
C HIS A 104 -9.19 -4.94 1.29
N LEU A 105 -9.24 -3.95 2.19
CA LEU A 105 -9.16 -4.17 3.63
C LEU A 105 -10.55 -4.22 4.28
N THR A 106 -11.50 -3.40 3.86
CA THR A 106 -12.79 -3.25 4.57
C THR A 106 -13.88 -4.25 4.20
N ASP A 107 -13.76 -4.91 3.04
CA ASP A 107 -14.79 -5.84 2.56
C ASP A 107 -14.69 -7.21 3.25
N GLY A 108 -15.78 -7.68 3.88
CA GLY A 108 -15.82 -9.03 4.48
C GLY A 108 -16.78 -9.19 5.65
N ASN A 109 -16.73 -10.35 6.28
CA ASN A 109 -17.58 -10.77 7.38
C ASN A 109 -16.97 -10.46 8.78
N ALA A 110 -17.61 -10.91 9.86
CA ALA A 110 -17.15 -10.67 11.23
C ALA A 110 -15.75 -11.25 11.57
N TYR A 111 -15.35 -12.38 10.98
CA TYR A 111 -14.01 -12.96 11.19
C TYR A 111 -12.93 -12.06 10.57
N CYS A 112 -13.14 -11.64 9.32
CA CYS A 112 -12.31 -10.66 8.64
C CYS A 112 -12.10 -9.39 9.50
N ARG A 113 -13.13 -8.90 10.21
CA ARG A 113 -13.00 -7.74 11.11
C ARG A 113 -12.00 -7.96 12.25
N ARG A 114 -11.91 -9.16 12.83
CA ARG A 114 -10.90 -9.45 13.88
C ARG A 114 -9.48 -9.35 13.35
N VAL A 115 -9.24 -9.78 12.12
CA VAL A 115 -7.91 -9.66 11.48
C VAL A 115 -7.60 -8.18 11.20
N ILE A 116 -8.57 -7.39 10.76
CA ILE A 116 -8.41 -5.94 10.52
C ILE A 116 -8.20 -5.18 11.84
N ASP A 117 -8.89 -5.56 12.90
CA ASP A 117 -8.75 -4.96 14.24
C ASP A 117 -7.34 -5.17 14.77
N ARG A 118 -6.85 -6.41 14.73
CA ARG A 118 -5.45 -6.75 15.04
C ARG A 118 -4.46 -5.95 14.19
N PHE A 119 -4.75 -5.78 12.90
CA PHE A 119 -3.94 -4.96 12.01
C PHE A 119 -3.91 -3.47 12.41
N CYS A 120 -5.02 -2.92 12.91
CA CYS A 120 -5.11 -1.53 13.37
C CYS A 120 -4.35 -1.25 14.67
N ASP A 121 -4.11 -2.29 15.48
CA ASP A 121 -3.26 -2.25 16.67
C ASP A 121 -1.77 -2.29 16.34
N CYS A 122 -1.41 -2.76 15.14
CA CYS A 122 -0.04 -2.70 14.66
C CYS A 122 0.37 -1.26 14.30
N VAL A 123 1.68 -0.96 14.33
CA VAL A 123 2.23 0.34 13.87
C VAL A 123 2.29 0.40 12.33
N ILE A 124 1.42 -0.35 11.65
CA ILE A 124 1.37 -0.46 10.20
C ILE A 124 0.42 0.61 9.68
N ALA A 125 0.87 1.33 8.66
CA ALA A 125 0.09 2.36 7.99
C ALA A 125 -0.34 1.81 6.62
N PRO A 126 -1.62 1.47 6.40
CA PRO A 126 -2.11 1.01 5.10
C PRO A 126 -2.13 2.17 4.11
N VAL A 127 -1.32 2.11 3.07
CA VAL A 127 -1.29 3.09 1.98
C VAL A 127 -2.14 2.58 0.83
N SER A 128 -3.13 3.35 0.43
CA SER A 128 -3.98 3.06 -0.73
C SER A 128 -3.36 3.71 -1.96
N VAL A 129 -3.06 2.92 -2.99
CA VAL A 129 -2.54 3.44 -4.26
C VAL A 129 -3.55 4.38 -4.91
N ALA A 130 -4.85 4.12 -4.77
CA ALA A 130 -5.90 5.01 -5.28
C ALA A 130 -5.78 6.45 -4.76
N ASP A 131 -5.21 6.66 -3.57
CA ASP A 131 -5.08 7.99 -2.96
C ASP A 131 -3.96 8.81 -3.63
N ILE A 132 -2.97 8.12 -4.20
CA ILE A 132 -1.74 8.71 -4.75
C ILE A 132 -1.55 8.46 -6.26
N GLU A 133 -2.45 7.68 -6.88
CA GLU A 133 -2.38 7.27 -8.29
C GLU A 133 -2.28 8.48 -9.23
N ASN A 134 -3.12 9.49 -9.01
CA ASN A 134 -3.10 10.72 -9.82
C ASN A 134 -1.74 11.41 -9.81
N ARG A 135 -0.99 11.33 -8.71
CA ARG A 135 0.36 11.90 -8.60
C ARG A 135 1.37 11.07 -9.38
N ILE A 136 1.29 9.74 -9.26
CA ILE A 136 2.13 8.81 -10.01
C ILE A 136 1.90 8.99 -11.51
N ASP A 137 0.65 9.07 -11.96
CA ASP A 137 0.28 9.27 -13.38
C ASP A 137 0.85 10.56 -13.96
N ARG A 138 0.93 11.62 -13.16
CA ARG A 138 1.55 12.89 -13.56
C ARG A 138 3.07 12.80 -13.65
N LEU A 139 3.69 12.02 -12.78
CA LEU A 139 5.15 11.91 -12.67
C LEU A 139 5.76 10.86 -13.61
N GLU A 140 5.06 9.77 -13.89
CA GLU A 140 5.53 8.65 -14.70
C GLU A 140 6.02 9.06 -16.11
N PRO A 141 5.38 9.99 -16.85
CA PRO A 141 5.88 10.42 -18.15
C PRO A 141 7.26 11.08 -18.08
N TYR A 142 7.61 11.73 -16.96
CA TYR A 142 8.94 12.32 -16.77
C TYR A 142 10.01 11.24 -16.68
N LEU A 143 9.71 10.11 -16.05
CA LEU A 143 10.66 9.00 -15.89
C LEU A 143 11.11 8.35 -17.21
N ARG A 144 10.42 8.64 -18.31
CA ARG A 144 10.84 8.22 -19.66
C ARG A 144 12.02 9.03 -20.21
N ARG A 145 12.33 10.18 -19.61
CA ARG A 145 13.45 11.04 -20.00
C ARG A 145 14.77 10.46 -19.48
N PRO A 146 15.91 10.76 -20.14
CA PRO A 146 17.22 10.43 -19.62
C PRO A 146 17.45 10.97 -18.20
N LEU A 147 18.03 10.15 -17.31
CA LEU A 147 18.35 10.53 -15.93
C LEU A 147 19.11 11.88 -15.80
N PRO A 148 20.10 12.21 -16.67
CA PRO A 148 20.78 13.50 -16.60
C PRO A 148 19.86 14.71 -16.77
N GLU A 149 18.80 14.58 -17.56
CA GLU A 149 17.82 15.65 -17.78
C GLU A 149 16.89 15.80 -16.58
N LEU A 150 16.44 14.67 -16.03
CA LEU A 150 15.58 14.66 -14.83
C LEU A 150 16.26 15.27 -13.60
N ARG A 151 17.55 14.99 -13.41
CA ARG A 151 18.34 15.58 -12.32
C ARG A 151 18.45 17.11 -12.41
N ARG A 152 18.23 17.68 -13.60
CA ARG A 152 18.26 19.14 -13.82
C ARG A 152 16.91 19.82 -13.57
N THR A 153 15.86 19.08 -13.21
CA THR A 153 14.53 19.64 -12.94
C THR A 153 14.21 19.67 -11.44
N PRO A 154 14.40 20.80 -10.72
CA PRO A 154 14.04 20.91 -9.30
C PRO A 154 12.58 20.56 -9.03
N ARG A 155 11.68 20.99 -9.92
CA ARG A 155 10.25 20.70 -9.84
C ARG A 155 9.92 19.21 -9.76
N PHE A 156 10.62 18.37 -10.54
CA PHE A 156 10.42 16.92 -10.50
C PHE A 156 10.79 16.36 -9.12
N ARG A 157 11.88 16.86 -8.53
CA ARG A 157 12.29 16.45 -7.20
C ARG A 157 11.24 16.82 -6.16
N ASP A 158 10.77 18.06 -6.17
CA ASP A 158 9.76 18.55 -5.23
C ASP A 158 8.45 17.75 -5.35
N ASP A 159 8.01 17.45 -6.57
CA ASP A 159 6.81 16.66 -6.80
C ASP A 159 6.95 15.19 -6.32
N VAL A 160 8.16 14.60 -6.40
CA VAL A 160 8.44 13.27 -5.84
C VAL A 160 8.48 13.31 -4.31
N GLU A 161 9.11 14.32 -3.70
CA GLU A 161 9.11 14.49 -2.25
C GLU A 161 7.67 14.63 -1.72
N LEU A 162 6.84 15.41 -2.42
CA LEU A 162 5.42 15.55 -2.11
C LEU A 162 4.66 14.23 -2.21
N LEU A 163 4.93 13.37 -3.20
CA LEU A 163 4.33 12.04 -3.29
C LEU A 163 4.59 11.21 -2.02
N PHE A 164 5.82 11.20 -1.50
CA PHE A 164 6.14 10.45 -0.29
C PHE A 164 5.42 11.00 0.94
N GLN A 165 5.27 12.33 1.03
CA GLN A 165 4.48 12.98 2.07
C GLN A 165 3.00 12.62 1.97
N GLU A 166 2.41 12.70 0.77
CA GLU A 166 1.03 12.31 0.49
C GLU A 166 0.79 10.85 0.87
N ALA A 167 1.69 9.94 0.47
CA ALA A 167 1.58 8.52 0.77
C ALA A 167 1.68 8.23 2.28
N ALA A 168 2.55 8.93 2.99
CA ALA A 168 2.68 8.74 4.43
C ALA A 168 1.48 9.32 5.22
N ASN A 169 0.93 10.46 4.77
CA ASN A 169 -0.30 11.02 5.31
C ASN A 169 -1.52 10.13 5.02
N SER A 170 -1.63 9.59 3.80
CA SER A 170 -2.62 8.59 3.42
C SER A 170 -2.56 7.40 4.36
N GLY A 171 -1.36 6.87 4.66
CA GLY A 171 -1.18 5.78 5.60
C GLY A 171 -1.75 6.05 7.00
N VAL A 172 -1.60 7.27 7.52
CA VAL A 172 -2.17 7.67 8.83
C VAL A 172 -3.69 7.79 8.73
N ASN A 173 -4.19 8.52 7.73
CA ASN A 173 -5.62 8.75 7.53
C ASN A 173 -6.38 7.43 7.34
N ASN A 174 -5.83 6.51 6.55
CA ASN A 174 -6.44 5.21 6.28
C ASN A 174 -6.50 4.33 7.53
N ARG A 175 -5.47 4.37 8.38
CA ARG A 175 -5.52 3.69 9.68
C ARG A 175 -6.64 4.24 10.55
N ASP A 176 -6.77 5.56 10.63
CA ASP A 176 -7.79 6.20 11.46
C ASP A 176 -9.21 5.94 10.90
N GLN A 177 -9.37 5.94 9.57
CA GLN A 177 -10.59 5.53 8.89
C GLN A 177 -10.95 4.06 9.18
N LEU A 178 -9.98 3.14 9.16
CA LEU A 178 -10.21 1.74 9.52
C LEU A 178 -10.66 1.58 10.98
N LYS A 179 -10.02 2.29 11.92
CA LYS A 179 -10.44 2.30 13.33
C LYS A 179 -11.87 2.82 13.49
N ASN A 180 -12.21 3.91 12.81
CA ASN A 180 -13.56 4.44 12.81
C ASN A 180 -14.57 3.46 12.18
N TYR A 181 -14.21 2.80 11.07
CA TYR A 181 -15.03 1.79 10.42
C TYR A 181 -15.34 0.62 11.38
N LEU A 182 -14.35 0.13 12.11
CA LEU A 182 -14.51 -0.95 13.09
C LEU A 182 -15.41 -0.54 14.27
N ALA A 183 -15.30 0.72 14.72
CA ALA A 183 -16.11 1.23 15.84
C ALA A 183 -17.62 1.38 15.49
N HIS A 184 -17.97 1.64 14.23
CA HIS A 184 -19.34 1.97 13.83
C HIS A 184 -20.11 0.83 13.14
N LYS A 185 -19.47 -0.31 12.85
CA LYS A 185 -20.20 -1.49 12.36
C LYS A 185 -20.86 -2.23 13.52
N PRO A 186 -22.13 -2.65 13.37
CA PRO A 186 -22.79 -3.44 14.40
C PRO A 186 -21.95 -4.69 14.68
N LYS A 187 -21.69 -4.94 15.97
CA LYS A 187 -21.16 -6.21 16.45
C LYS A 187 -22.23 -7.26 16.13
N GLU A 188 -22.17 -7.84 14.93
CA GLU A 188 -22.89 -9.07 14.67
C GLU A 188 -22.41 -10.07 15.72
N LEU A 189 -23.39 -10.64 16.42
CA LEU A 189 -23.29 -11.31 17.70
C LEU A 189 -22.11 -12.29 17.75
N ALA A 190 -21.42 -12.25 18.90
CA ALA A 190 -20.39 -13.20 19.32
C ALA A 190 -20.88 -14.65 19.24
#